data_AF-A0AB39PUZ8-F1
#
_entry.id   AF-A0AB39PUZ8-F1
#
_cell.length_a   1.000
_cell.length_b   1.000
_cell.length_c   1.000
_cell.angle_alpha   90.00
_cell.angle_beta   90.00
_cell.angle_gamma   90.00
#
_symmetry.space_group_name_H-M   'P 1'
#
loop_
_entity.id
_entity.type
_entity.pdbx_description
1 polymer ?
#
loop_
_entity_poly.entity_id
_entity_poly.type
_entity_poly.pdbx_seq_one_letter_code
_entity_poly.pdbx_strand_id
1 'polypeptide(L)'
;MITLAGRGQDNAANAAVKWMRDHCTANDLELVRVENFNDRYPEEQRADFSLTRFTIARPDSPGVDDWTLPTGLPRAAARTARRAPRKRREAA
;
A
#
# COMPACT_ATOMS: atom_id res chain seq x y z
N MET A 1 15.01 20.84 23.82
CA MET A 1 14.62 19.74 22.92
C MET A 1 13.65 20.33 21.91
N ILE A 2 14.11 20.62 20.69
CA ILE A 2 13.24 21.17 19.63
C ILE A 2 12.61 19.96 18.96
N THR A 3 11.35 19.69 19.26
CA THR A 3 10.56 18.67 18.58
C THR A 3 10.28 19.18 17.17
N LEU A 4 11.09 18.77 16.20
CA LEU A 4 10.96 19.14 14.79
C LEU A 4 9.86 18.30 14.10
N ALA A 5 8.78 17.98 14.82
CA ALA A 5 7.64 17.26 14.26
C ALA A 5 6.87 18.23 13.34
N GLY A 6 6.83 17.94 12.04
CA GLY A 6 6.16 18.76 11.03
C GLY A 6 7.07 19.14 9.85
N ARG A 7 7.99 20.11 10.02
CA ARG A 7 8.80 20.62 8.88
C ARG A 7 9.79 19.60 8.30
N GLY A 8 10.35 18.71 9.12
CA GLY A 8 11.37 17.76 8.66
C GLY A 8 10.80 16.63 7.79
N GLN A 9 9.61 16.16 8.14
CA GLN A 9 8.95 15.04 7.47
C GLN A 9 8.33 15.45 6.13
N ASP A 10 7.67 16.62 6.08
CA ASP A 10 7.16 17.18 4.83
C ASP A 10 8.31 17.47 3.84
N ASN A 11 9.45 17.94 4.37
CA ASN A 11 10.66 18.11 3.57
C ASN A 11 11.21 16.77 3.06
N ALA A 12 11.20 15.71 3.87
CA ALA A 12 11.64 14.38 3.45
C ALA A 12 10.74 13.78 2.36
N ALA A 13 9.41 13.92 2.50
CA ALA A 13 8.46 13.46 1.48
C ALA A 13 8.64 14.22 0.16
N ASN A 14 8.78 15.54 0.21
CA ASN A 14 9.03 16.37 -0.97
C ASN A 14 10.39 16.04 -1.62
N ALA A 15 11.43 15.81 -0.82
CA ALA A 15 12.74 15.39 -1.31
C ALA A 15 12.68 14.01 -1.99
N ALA A 16 11.92 13.06 -1.43
CA ALA A 16 11.73 11.74 -2.01
C ALA A 16 10.97 11.82 -3.36
N VAL A 17 9.93 12.64 -3.45
CA VAL A 17 9.19 12.86 -4.72
C VAL A 17 10.11 13.45 -5.78
N LYS A 18 10.92 14.46 -5.42
CA LYS A 18 11.89 15.05 -6.34
C LYS A 18 12.89 14.00 -6.81
N TRP A 19 13.50 13.27 -5.87
CA TRP A 19 14.48 12.23 -6.20
C TRP A 19 13.88 11.15 -7.11
N MET A 20 12.65 10.71 -6.86
CA MET A 20 11.97 9.72 -7.72
C MET A 20 11.76 10.23 -9.15
N ARG A 21 11.40 11.51 -9.34
CA ARG A 21 11.24 12.11 -10.66
C ARG A 21 12.57 12.22 -11.41
N ASP A 22 13.60 12.67 -10.71
CA ASP A 22 14.96 12.79 -11.27
C ASP A 22 15.49 11.40 -11.65
N HIS A 23 15.26 10.40 -10.80
CA HIS A 23 15.61 9.01 -11.05
C HIS A 23 14.88 8.43 -12.27
N CYS A 24 13.57 8.68 -12.40
CA CYS A 24 12.81 8.21 -13.56
C CYS A 24 13.33 8.83 -14.86
N THR A 25 13.55 10.15 -14.86
CA THR A 25 14.12 10.89 -16.01
C THR A 25 15.50 10.34 -16.40
N ALA A 26 16.36 10.07 -15.42
CA ALA A 26 17.72 9.59 -15.67
C ALA A 26 17.78 8.14 -16.19
N ASN A 27 16.72 7.35 -16.01
CA ASN A 27 16.70 5.92 -16.32
C ASN A 27 15.68 5.54 -17.39
N ASP A 28 15.09 6.51 -18.09
CA ASP A 28 14.03 6.28 -19.08
C ASP A 28 12.85 5.48 -18.50
N LEU A 29 12.43 5.86 -17.29
CA LEU A 29 11.27 5.30 -16.60
C LEU A 29 10.18 6.35 -16.50
N GLU A 30 8.93 5.90 -16.43
CA GLU A 30 7.77 6.72 -16.19
C GLU A 30 7.28 6.54 -14.76
N LEU A 31 7.06 7.66 -14.06
CA LEU A 31 6.38 7.66 -12.77
C LEU A 31 4.86 7.62 -12.99
N VAL A 32 4.29 6.43 -12.96
CA VAL A 32 2.87 6.16 -13.25
C VAL A 32 1.94 6.62 -12.13
N ARG A 33 2.33 6.40 -10.87
CA ARG A 33 1.46 6.71 -9.72
C ARG A 33 2.24 7.06 -8.46
N VAL A 34 1.73 8.03 -7.72
CA VAL A 34 2.18 8.38 -6.37
C VAL A 34 0.98 8.25 -5.43
N GLU A 35 1.11 7.42 -4.40
CA GLU A 35 0.07 7.21 -3.40
C GLU A 35 0.62 7.54 -2.02
N ASN A 36 -0.07 8.43 -1.30
CA ASN A 36 0.20 8.69 0.11
C ASN A 36 -0.53 7.65 0.97
N PHE A 37 0.22 6.84 1.72
CA PHE A 37 -0.34 5.83 2.61
C PHE A 37 -0.48 6.31 4.05
N ASN A 38 -0.02 7.52 4.38
CA ASN A 38 -0.10 8.08 5.75
C ASN A 38 -1.54 8.12 6.26
N ASP A 39 -2.50 8.40 5.39
CA ASP A 39 -3.91 8.49 5.75
C ASP A 39 -4.48 7.14 6.22
N ARG A 40 -3.82 6.02 5.90
CA ARG A 40 -4.21 4.68 6.36
C ARG A 40 -3.71 4.37 7.77
N TYR A 41 -2.83 5.20 8.33
CA TYR A 41 -2.31 5.03 9.69
C TYR A 41 -3.01 5.99 10.66
N PRO A 42 -3.12 5.61 11.95
CA PRO A 42 -3.62 6.50 13.01
C PRO A 42 -2.78 7.79 13.09
N GLU A 43 -3.42 8.92 13.42
CA GLU A 43 -2.76 10.23 13.47
C GLU A 43 -1.53 10.25 14.39
N GLU A 44 -1.59 9.53 15.50
CA GLU A 44 -0.51 9.38 16.47
C GLU A 44 0.79 8.86 15.83
N GLN A 45 0.69 8.00 14.81
CA GLN A 45 1.84 7.40 14.11
C GLN A 45 2.33 8.24 12.93
N ARG A 46 1.51 9.17 12.43
CA ARG A 46 1.84 10.00 11.25
C ARG A 46 2.97 10.99 11.53
N ALA A 47 3.28 11.28 12.79
CA ALA A 47 4.37 12.18 13.17
C ALA A 47 5.74 11.49 13.21
N ASP A 48 5.78 10.15 13.28
CA ASP A 48 7.02 9.37 13.38
C ASP A 48 7.57 8.95 12.02
N PHE A 49 6.69 8.72 11.04
CA PHE A 49 7.08 8.32 9.70
C PHE A 49 6.08 8.76 8.63
N SER A 50 6.56 8.82 7.39
CA SER A 50 5.77 9.01 6.19
C SER A 50 5.99 7.83 5.24
N LEU A 51 4.90 7.23 4.77
CA LEU A 51 4.89 6.16 3.77
C LEU A 51 4.22 6.66 2.49
N THR A 52 5.02 6.80 1.44
CA THR A 52 4.57 7.11 0.08
C THR A 52 4.95 5.96 -0.83
N ARG A 53 3.98 5.42 -1.59
CA ARG A 53 4.21 4.38 -2.58
C ARG A 53 4.35 5.01 -3.96
N PHE A 54 5.42 4.67 -4.66
CA PHE A 54 5.67 5.07 -6.04
C PHE A 54 5.50 3.85 -6.95
N THR A 55 4.75 4.00 -8.03
CA THR A 55 4.64 3.00 -9.09
C THR A 55 5.34 3.55 -10.33
N ILE A 56 6.34 2.82 -10.80
CA ILE A 56 7.12 3.18 -12.00
C ILE A 56 6.94 2.10 -13.06
N ALA A 57 6.95 2.51 -14.32
CA ALA A 57 6.92 1.61 -15.47
C ALA A 57 7.99 2.04 -16.48
N ARG A 58 8.31 1.16 -17.43
CA ARG A 58 9.00 1.61 -18.64
C ARG A 58 7.95 2.17 -19.61
N PRO A 59 8.26 3.21 -20.40
CA PRO A 59 7.31 3.83 -21.32
C PRO A 59 6.69 2.84 -22.31
N ASP A 60 7.44 1.83 -22.74
CA ASP A 60 6.97 0.77 -23.66
C ASP A 60 6.61 -0.56 -22.95
N SER A 61 6.57 -0.60 -21.62
CA SER A 61 6.13 -1.79 -20.89
C SER A 61 4.61 -1.89 -20.88
N PRO A 62 4.07 -3.11 -20.97
CA PRO A 62 2.63 -3.30 -20.99
C PRO A 62 2.03 -2.73 -19.70
N GLY A 63 0.85 -2.10 -19.84
CA GLY A 63 0.25 -1.25 -18.80
C GLY A 63 -0.01 -2.00 -17.50
N VAL A 64 -0.37 -1.31 -16.43
CA VAL A 64 -0.69 -1.95 -15.13
C VAL A 64 -1.79 -3.04 -15.28
N ASP A 65 -2.69 -2.89 -16.26
CA ASP A 65 -3.70 -3.89 -16.62
C ASP A 65 -3.11 -5.20 -17.19
N ASP A 66 -1.90 -5.18 -17.75
CA ASP A 66 -1.20 -6.37 -18.25
C ASP A 66 -0.46 -7.13 -17.14
N TRP A 67 -0.34 -6.56 -15.94
CA TRP A 67 0.18 -7.24 -14.74
C TRP A 67 -0.87 -8.13 -14.07
N THR A 68 -1.78 -8.74 -14.86
CA THR A 68 -2.58 -9.84 -14.35
C THR A 68 -1.64 -10.95 -13.88
N LEU A 69 -1.71 -11.27 -12.59
CA LEU A 69 -1.09 -12.49 -12.08
C LEU A 69 -1.60 -13.64 -12.95
N PRO A 70 -0.74 -14.58 -13.41
CA PRO A 70 -1.19 -15.72 -14.17
C PRO A 70 -2.34 -16.36 -13.40
N THR A 71 -3.54 -16.31 -13.98
CA THR A 71 -4.79 -16.74 -13.36
C THR A 71 -4.72 -18.24 -13.13
N GLY A 72 -4.12 -18.63 -12.01
CA GLY A 72 -3.78 -20.02 -11.71
C GLY A 72 -3.63 -20.29 -10.22
N LEU A 73 -3.99 -19.34 -9.35
CA LEU A 73 -4.13 -19.66 -7.94
C LEU A 73 -5.42 -20.50 -7.76
N PRO A 74 -5.32 -21.73 -7.23
CA PRO A 74 -6.51 -22.53 -6.98
C PRO A 74 -7.43 -21.74 -6.05
N ARG A 75 -8.68 -21.57 -6.50
CA ARG A 75 -9.76 -20.94 -5.73
C ARG A 75 -9.77 -21.56 -4.34
N ALA A 76 -9.41 -20.78 -3.32
CA ALA A 76 -9.44 -21.23 -1.93
C ALA A 76 -10.81 -21.87 -1.68
N ALA A 77 -10.82 -23.17 -1.38
CA ALA A 77 -12.04 -23.91 -1.16
C ALA A 77 -12.85 -23.16 -0.10
N ALA A 78 -14.07 -22.75 -0.48
CA ALA A 78 -14.99 -22.08 0.42
C ALA A 78 -15.11 -22.94 1.68
N ARG A 79 -14.67 -22.40 2.83
CA ARG A 79 -14.78 -23.06 4.13
C ARG A 79 -16.25 -23.42 4.33
N THR A 80 -16.56 -24.69 4.16
CA THR A 80 -17.88 -25.26 4.45
C THR A 80 -18.26 -24.89 5.87
N ALA A 81 -19.49 -24.37 5.99
CA ALA A 81 -20.09 -23.81 7.18
C ALA A 81 -19.78 -24.62 8.45
N ARG A 82 -19.21 -23.94 9.45
CA ARG A 82 -19.07 -24.48 10.79
C ARG A 82 -20.47 -24.60 11.39
N ARG A 83 -20.99 -25.84 11.34
CA ARG A 83 -22.24 -26.36 11.90
C ARG A 83 -22.64 -25.61 13.19
N ALA A 84 -23.83 -25.02 13.19
CA ALA A 84 -24.43 -24.38 14.35
C ALA A 84 -24.55 -25.37 15.54
N PRO A 85 -24.32 -24.95 16.79
CA PRO A 85 -24.49 -25.81 17.94
C PRO A 85 -25.99 -26.10 18.16
N ARG A 86 -26.32 -27.39 18.13
CA ARG A 86 -27.66 -27.93 18.36
C ARG A 86 -28.02 -27.77 19.85
N LYS A 87 -29.13 -27.07 20.11
CA LYS A 87 -29.79 -26.92 21.42
C LYS A 87 -29.73 -28.22 22.23
N ARG A 88 -29.26 -28.17 23.48
CA ARG A 88 -29.57 -29.17 24.50
C ARG A 88 -30.61 -28.57 25.44
N ARG A 89 -31.80 -29.19 25.41
CA ARG A 89 -32.96 -28.91 26.27
C ARG A 89 -32.64 -29.20 27.73
N GLU A 90 -33.37 -28.50 28.61
CA GLU A 90 -33.50 -28.69 30.05
C GLU A 90 -33.63 -30.15 30.49
N ALA A 91 -33.13 -30.43 31.70
CA ALA A 91 -33.72 -31.39 32.62
C ALA A 91 -33.73 -30.75 34.01
N ALA A 92 -34.85 -30.96 34.72
CA ALA A 92 -35.24 -30.38 36.01
C ALA A 92 -34.32 -30.74 37.18
#